data_AF-A0A6J1A8P9-F1
#
_entry.id   AF-A0A6J1A8P9-F1
#
_cell.length_a   1.000
_cell.length_b   1.000
_cell.length_c   1.000
_cell.angle_alpha   90.00
_cell.angle_beta   90.00
_cell.angle_gamma   90.00
#
_symmetry.space_group_name_H-M   'P 1'
#
loop_
_entity.id
_entity.type
_entity.pdbx_description
1 polymer ?
#
loop_
_entity_poly.entity_id
_entity_poly.type
_entity_poly.pdbx_seq_one_letter_code
_entity_poly.pdbx_strand_id
1 'polypeptide(L)'
;MQENNHNHHNCRLLPKRIILVRHGESEGNLDTSAYSTTPDHKISLTEQGRVQARQAGSHLRDLISGHGSCSDWRVYFYVSPYERTLSTLREIGKSFSKKRVIGVREECRIREQDFGNFQVEERMKVIKETREKFGRFFYRFPEGESAADVFDRVSSFLESLWRDIDLNRLHNDPSQDLNLIIISHGLASRVFLMKWFKWTVKQFELLNNLGNCEIRVMELGHSGEYSLAIHHTDEELLEWGLSPEMIKDQKWRIHSDKASWNDHCSYYLNSFFDHQLDSDEDVTKVDIDSDDDSRKIDVDTDSLNSKVL
;
A
#
# COMPACT_ATOMS: atom_id res chain seq x y z
N MET A 1 -39.28 -2.67 -31.96
CA MET A 1 -39.31 -2.17 -30.57
C MET A 1 -38.03 -2.64 -29.91
N GLN A 2 -37.12 -1.69 -29.69
CA GLN A 2 -35.78 -1.90 -29.15
C GLN A 2 -35.82 -2.18 -27.63
N GLU A 3 -34.90 -3.05 -27.24
CA GLU A 3 -34.11 -3.03 -26.00
C GLU A 3 -34.83 -3.04 -24.64
N ASN A 4 -34.84 -4.22 -24.01
CA ASN A 4 -34.76 -4.33 -22.55
C ASN A 4 -33.27 -4.56 -22.18
N ASN A 5 -32.50 -3.48 -22.09
CA ASN A 5 -31.19 -3.51 -21.46
C ASN A 5 -31.38 -3.73 -19.95
N HIS A 6 -31.16 -4.96 -19.50
CA HIS A 6 -31.01 -5.26 -18.09
C HIS A 6 -29.73 -4.57 -17.58
N ASN A 7 -29.89 -3.50 -16.81
CA ASN A 7 -28.85 -3.00 -15.91
C ASN A 7 -28.56 -4.07 -14.85
N HIS A 8 -27.68 -5.03 -15.19
CA HIS A 8 -26.95 -5.77 -14.18
C HIS A 8 -25.99 -4.79 -13.53
N HIS A 9 -26.37 -4.23 -12.39
CA HIS A 9 -25.38 -3.73 -11.44
C HIS A 9 -24.50 -4.92 -11.06
N ASN A 10 -23.36 -5.07 -11.74
CA ASN A 10 -22.35 -6.06 -11.41
C ASN A 10 -21.92 -5.81 -9.96
N CYS A 11 -22.46 -6.58 -9.03
CA CYS A 11 -22.01 -6.56 -7.65
C CYS A 11 -20.57 -7.07 -7.66
N ARG A 12 -19.61 -6.15 -7.46
CA ARG A 12 -18.18 -6.46 -7.51
C ARG A 12 -17.85 -7.48 -6.42
N LEU A 13 -17.45 -8.69 -6.82
CA LEU A 13 -17.05 -9.76 -5.91
C LEU A 13 -15.63 -9.52 -5.40
N LEU A 14 -15.53 -8.70 -4.37
CA LEU A 14 -14.26 -8.39 -3.71
C LEU A 14 -13.75 -9.60 -2.91
N PRO A 15 -12.42 -9.80 -2.84
CA PRO A 15 -11.84 -10.67 -1.84
C PRO A 15 -12.32 -10.31 -0.44
N LYS A 16 -12.55 -11.31 0.42
CA LYS A 16 -12.87 -11.04 1.83
C LYS A 16 -11.68 -10.40 2.53
N ARG A 17 -10.47 -10.89 2.23
CA ARG A 17 -9.23 -10.42 2.85
C ARG A 17 -8.12 -10.19 1.85
N ILE A 18 -7.32 -9.17 2.13
CA ILE A 18 -6.00 -8.98 1.55
C ILE A 18 -5.02 -8.98 2.71
N ILE A 19 -4.08 -9.92 2.69
CA ILE A 19 -3.19 -10.20 3.81
C ILE A 19 -1.76 -9.95 3.36
N LEU A 20 -1.10 -8.98 3.97
CA LEU A 20 0.31 -8.69 3.72
C LEU A 20 1.17 -9.50 4.68
N VAL A 21 2.23 -10.11 4.16
CA VAL A 21 3.18 -10.88 4.96
C VAL A 21 4.59 -10.46 4.59
N ARG A 22 5.38 -10.00 5.57
CA ARG A 22 6.82 -9.80 5.34
C ARG A 22 7.53 -11.16 5.33
N HIS A 23 8.54 -11.32 4.48
CA HIS A 23 9.40 -12.51 4.52
C HIS A 23 9.96 -12.81 5.92
N GLY A 24 10.29 -14.08 6.17
CA GLY A 24 10.97 -14.51 7.40
C GLY A 24 12.38 -13.93 7.51
N GLU A 25 13.01 -14.13 8.66
CA GLU A 25 14.39 -13.70 8.90
C GLU A 25 15.33 -14.24 7.81
N SER A 26 16.13 -13.33 7.26
CA SER A 26 17.09 -13.63 6.21
C SER A 26 18.52 -13.43 6.69
N GLU A 27 19.49 -14.02 6.00
CA GLU A 27 20.91 -13.85 6.33
C GLU A 27 21.28 -12.35 6.37
N GLY A 28 20.72 -11.55 5.45
CA GLY A 28 20.89 -10.10 5.43
C GLY A 28 20.17 -9.33 6.55
N ASN A 29 19.30 -9.98 7.34
CA ASN A 29 18.76 -9.38 8.57
C ASN A 29 19.66 -9.62 9.78
N LEU A 30 20.38 -10.75 9.82
CA LEU A 30 21.35 -11.05 10.87
C LEU A 30 22.67 -10.32 10.64
N ASP A 31 23.15 -10.34 9.40
CA ASP A 31 24.42 -9.74 9.00
C ASP A 31 24.26 -8.93 7.72
N THR A 32 24.37 -7.60 7.85
CA THR A 32 24.29 -6.70 6.70
C THR A 32 25.43 -6.89 5.71
N SER A 33 26.54 -7.50 6.12
CA SER A 33 27.69 -7.80 5.25
C SER A 33 27.33 -8.81 4.15
N ALA A 34 26.23 -9.57 4.30
CA ALA A 34 25.70 -10.47 3.28
C ALA A 34 25.40 -9.74 1.96
N TYR A 35 24.93 -8.49 2.03
CA TYR A 35 24.64 -7.66 0.84
C TYR A 35 25.90 -7.12 0.13
N SER A 36 27.09 -7.35 0.68
CA SER A 36 28.37 -7.00 0.05
C SER A 36 28.79 -8.01 -1.01
N THR A 37 28.35 -9.26 -0.87
CA THR A 37 28.83 -10.40 -1.67
C THR A 37 27.70 -11.14 -2.38
N THR A 38 26.49 -11.07 -1.83
CA THR A 38 25.31 -11.73 -2.39
C THR A 38 24.32 -10.65 -2.87
N PRO A 39 23.87 -10.71 -4.14
CA PRO A 39 22.84 -9.80 -4.64
C PRO A 39 21.57 -9.89 -3.78
N ASP A 40 20.94 -8.75 -3.49
CA ASP A 40 19.80 -8.67 -2.56
C ASP A 40 18.69 -9.70 -2.88
N HIS A 41 18.31 -9.83 -4.16
CA HIS A 41 17.28 -10.78 -4.59
C HIS A 41 17.62 -12.26 -4.33
N LYS A 42 18.89 -12.60 -4.09
CA LYS A 42 19.36 -13.97 -3.81
C LYS A 42 19.60 -14.26 -2.32
N ILE A 43 19.47 -13.25 -1.45
CA ILE A 43 19.63 -13.44 -0.01
C ILE A 43 18.60 -14.44 0.49
N SER A 44 19.09 -15.49 1.13
CA SER A 44 18.29 -16.63 1.61
C SER A 44 17.71 -16.39 3.00
N LEU A 45 16.67 -17.15 3.34
CA LEU A 45 16.18 -17.24 4.72
C LEU A 45 17.17 -18.02 5.60
N THR A 46 17.25 -17.60 6.86
CA THR A 46 17.87 -18.39 7.93
C THR A 46 16.98 -19.60 8.26
N GLU A 47 17.48 -20.57 9.03
CA GLU A 47 16.61 -21.66 9.51
C GLU A 47 15.50 -21.11 10.43
N GLN A 48 15.82 -20.11 11.26
CA GLN A 48 14.83 -19.43 12.08
C GLN A 48 13.76 -18.73 11.23
N GLY A 49 14.14 -18.09 10.13
CA GLY A 49 13.20 -17.51 9.17
C GLY A 49 12.25 -18.53 8.55
N ARG A 50 12.71 -19.77 8.33
CA ARG A 50 11.84 -20.86 7.88
C ARG A 50 10.87 -21.31 8.96
N VAL A 51 11.31 -21.38 10.22
CA VAL A 51 10.44 -21.69 11.37
C VAL A 51 9.37 -20.61 11.53
N GLN A 52 9.74 -19.33 11.49
CA GLN A 52 8.82 -18.19 11.50
C GLN A 52 7.77 -18.32 10.40
N ALA A 53 8.18 -18.65 9.17
CA ALA A 53 7.27 -18.81 8.04
C ALA A 53 6.29 -19.98 8.21
N ARG A 54 6.72 -21.11 8.79
CA ARG A 54 5.81 -22.23 9.12
C ARG A 54 4.76 -21.84 10.16
N GLN A 55 5.18 -21.09 11.19
CA GLN A 55 4.28 -20.59 12.23
C GLN A 55 3.27 -19.59 11.66
N ALA A 56 3.74 -18.64 10.84
CA ALA A 56 2.88 -17.72 10.11
C ALA A 56 1.87 -18.45 9.21
N GLY A 57 2.29 -19.52 8.52
CA GLY A 57 1.37 -20.34 7.72
C GLY A 57 0.27 -20.99 8.56
N SER A 58 0.60 -21.50 9.75
CA SER A 58 -0.38 -22.08 10.68
C SER A 58 -1.36 -21.02 11.17
N HIS A 59 -0.85 -19.85 11.58
CA HIS A 59 -1.67 -18.72 12.00
C HIS A 59 -2.61 -18.24 10.88
N LEU A 60 -2.11 -18.09 9.65
CA LEU A 60 -2.92 -17.68 8.50
C LEU A 60 -4.04 -18.67 8.22
N ARG A 61 -3.76 -19.98 8.29
CA ARG A 61 -4.77 -21.02 8.12
C ARG A 61 -5.86 -20.89 9.18
N ASP A 62 -5.48 -20.71 10.44
CA ASP A 62 -6.43 -20.62 11.55
C ASP A 62 -7.26 -19.33 11.46
N LEU A 63 -6.64 -18.21 11.08
CA LEU A 63 -7.31 -16.94 10.82
C LEU A 63 -8.35 -17.07 9.69
N ILE A 64 -7.96 -17.68 8.57
CA ILE A 64 -8.82 -17.81 7.39
C ILE A 64 -9.96 -18.80 7.66
N SER A 65 -9.69 -19.89 8.38
CA SER A 65 -10.70 -20.91 8.69
C SER A 65 -11.52 -20.63 9.97
N GLY A 66 -11.18 -19.56 10.70
CA GLY A 66 -11.79 -19.17 11.96
C GLY A 66 -13.21 -18.60 11.86
N HIS A 67 -13.73 -18.15 13.01
CA HIS A 67 -15.12 -17.73 13.16
C HIS A 67 -15.53 -16.60 12.20
N GLY A 68 -16.70 -16.75 11.57
CA GLY A 68 -17.23 -15.79 10.59
C GLY A 68 -16.75 -16.02 9.15
N SER A 69 -15.85 -16.98 8.90
CA SER A 69 -15.47 -17.39 7.55
C SER A 69 -16.41 -18.48 6.99
N CYS A 70 -16.67 -18.41 5.67
CA CYS A 70 -17.31 -19.48 4.95
C CYS A 70 -16.46 -20.76 5.07
N SER A 71 -17.13 -21.90 5.26
CA SER A 71 -16.46 -23.21 5.29
C SER A 71 -15.71 -23.52 3.99
N ASP A 72 -16.10 -22.89 2.88
CA ASP A 72 -15.44 -22.99 1.57
C ASP A 72 -14.61 -21.74 1.23
N TRP A 73 -13.52 -21.53 1.96
CA TRP A 73 -12.55 -20.47 1.68
C TRP A 73 -11.48 -20.90 0.67
N ARG A 74 -10.95 -19.92 -0.07
CA ARG A 74 -9.87 -20.06 -1.07
C ARG A 74 -8.76 -19.06 -0.82
N VAL A 75 -7.55 -19.43 -1.24
CA VAL A 75 -6.35 -18.59 -1.14
C VAL A 75 -5.68 -18.44 -2.49
N TYR A 76 -5.34 -17.20 -2.84
CA TYR A 76 -4.47 -16.87 -3.96
C TYR A 76 -3.24 -16.14 -3.45
N PHE A 77 -2.05 -16.58 -3.87
CA PHE A 77 -0.79 -15.96 -3.45
C PHE A 77 -0.25 -15.01 -4.51
N TYR A 78 0.17 -13.82 -4.09
CA TYR A 78 1.14 -13.00 -4.79
C TYR A 78 2.46 -13.02 -4.03
N VAL A 79 3.58 -13.15 -4.72
CA VAL A 79 4.90 -13.25 -4.07
C VAL A 79 5.93 -12.43 -4.83
N SER A 80 6.78 -11.71 -4.10
CA SER A 80 7.96 -11.07 -4.70
C SER A 80 8.93 -12.14 -5.25
N PRO A 81 9.65 -11.86 -6.35
CA PRO A 81 10.60 -12.79 -6.96
C PRO A 81 11.86 -13.07 -6.13
N TYR A 82 12.02 -12.45 -4.95
CA TYR A 82 13.24 -12.62 -4.15
C TYR A 82 13.26 -13.99 -3.46
N GLU A 83 14.45 -14.58 -3.32
CA GLU A 83 14.57 -15.94 -2.77
C GLU A 83 14.01 -16.03 -1.34
N ARG A 84 14.24 -15.02 -0.49
CA ARG A 84 13.64 -14.96 0.86
C ARG A 84 12.11 -14.96 0.86
N THR A 85 11.45 -14.28 -0.08
CA THR A 85 9.98 -14.27 -0.18
C THR A 85 9.45 -15.58 -0.77
N LEU A 86 10.14 -16.14 -1.78
CA LEU A 86 9.80 -17.45 -2.35
C LEU A 86 9.96 -18.58 -1.31
N SER A 87 11.03 -18.57 -0.54
CA SER A 87 11.26 -19.53 0.56
C SER A 87 10.21 -19.39 1.66
N THR A 88 9.83 -18.14 2.01
CA THR A 88 8.72 -17.88 2.95
C THR A 88 7.41 -18.47 2.43
N LEU A 89 7.09 -18.27 1.15
CA LEU A 89 5.90 -18.88 0.51
C LEU A 89 5.92 -20.40 0.59
N ARG A 90 7.07 -21.05 0.31
CA ARG A 90 7.19 -22.51 0.37
C ARG A 90 6.88 -23.06 1.76
N GLU A 91 7.30 -22.36 2.82
CA GLU A 91 7.01 -22.76 4.20
C GLU A 91 5.56 -22.45 4.62
N ILE A 92 5.03 -21.26 4.30
CA ILE A 92 3.63 -20.90 4.55
C ILE A 92 2.67 -21.87 3.83
N GLY A 93 2.96 -22.16 2.56
CA GLY A 93 2.15 -23.01 1.69
C GLY A 93 1.92 -24.42 2.23
N LYS A 94 2.82 -24.95 3.08
CA LYS A 94 2.67 -26.26 3.72
C LYS A 94 1.44 -26.34 4.64
N SER A 95 0.95 -25.19 5.12
CA SER A 95 -0.23 -25.12 5.99
C SER A 95 -1.54 -25.22 5.21
N PHE A 96 -1.50 -25.12 3.87
CA PHE A 96 -2.68 -25.11 3.01
C PHE A 96 -2.77 -26.40 2.19
N SER A 97 -3.97 -26.98 2.13
CA SER A 97 -4.21 -28.11 1.22
C SER A 97 -4.26 -27.62 -0.24
N LYS A 98 -3.86 -28.47 -1.19
CA LYS A 98 -3.91 -28.16 -2.64
C LYS A 98 -5.29 -27.71 -3.13
N LYS A 99 -6.36 -28.19 -2.49
CA LYS A 99 -7.73 -27.77 -2.85
C LYS A 99 -8.02 -26.33 -2.47
N ARG A 100 -7.39 -25.80 -1.42
CA ARG A 100 -7.62 -24.44 -0.90
C ARG A 100 -6.83 -23.39 -1.66
N VAL A 101 -5.68 -23.76 -2.22
CA VAL A 101 -4.81 -22.86 -2.99
C VAL A 101 -5.24 -22.87 -4.46
N ILE A 102 -5.82 -21.76 -4.91
CA ILE A 102 -6.35 -21.64 -6.29
C ILE A 102 -5.32 -21.08 -7.28
N GLY A 103 -4.26 -20.44 -6.79
CA GLY A 103 -3.21 -19.92 -7.64
C GLY A 103 -2.07 -19.26 -6.87
N VAL A 104 -0.95 -19.12 -7.56
CA VAL A 104 0.24 -18.40 -7.11
C VAL A 104 0.72 -17.57 -8.30
N ARG A 105 1.07 -16.31 -8.06
CA ARG A 105 1.69 -15.44 -9.05
C ARG A 105 2.91 -14.75 -8.47
N GLU A 106 4.03 -14.86 -9.18
CA GLU A 106 5.18 -14.02 -8.93
C GLU A 106 4.90 -12.60 -9.44
N GLU A 107 5.17 -11.59 -8.62
CA GLU A 107 4.94 -10.19 -8.95
C GLU A 107 6.20 -9.36 -8.66
N CYS A 108 6.86 -8.92 -9.72
CA CYS A 108 8.11 -8.17 -9.61
C CYS A 108 7.91 -6.78 -8.98
N ARG A 109 6.73 -6.16 -9.15
CA ARG A 109 6.44 -4.82 -8.65
C ARG A 109 6.28 -4.72 -7.13
N ILE A 110 6.20 -5.84 -6.41
CA ILE A 110 6.15 -5.92 -4.94
C ILE A 110 7.48 -6.37 -4.31
N ARG A 111 8.60 -6.23 -5.02
CA ARG A 111 9.96 -6.44 -4.48
C ARG A 111 10.36 -5.34 -3.49
N GLU A 112 11.41 -5.56 -2.70
CA GLU A 112 11.94 -4.55 -1.76
C GLU A 112 12.47 -3.31 -2.51
N GLN A 113 12.60 -2.18 -1.82
CA GLN A 113 13.33 -1.02 -2.33
C GLN A 113 14.71 -1.42 -2.79
N ASP A 114 15.10 -1.00 -4.00
CA ASP A 114 16.47 -1.17 -4.46
C ASP A 114 17.39 -0.20 -3.72
N PHE A 115 18.48 -0.73 -3.14
CA PHE A 115 19.53 0.06 -2.47
C PHE A 115 20.79 0.22 -3.34
N GLY A 116 20.71 -0.16 -4.62
CA GLY A 116 21.85 -0.27 -5.53
C GLY A 116 22.44 -1.68 -5.55
N ASN A 117 23.53 -1.85 -6.30
CA ASN A 117 24.08 -3.17 -6.63
C ASN A 117 24.58 -3.98 -5.42
N PHE A 118 25.64 -3.49 -4.75
CA PHE A 118 26.22 -4.10 -3.55
C PHE A 118 26.31 -3.06 -2.44
N GLN A 119 25.96 -3.46 -1.22
CA GLN A 119 25.84 -2.57 -0.08
C GLN A 119 27.12 -2.57 0.75
N VAL A 120 28.10 -1.76 0.34
CA VAL A 120 29.36 -1.58 1.09
C VAL A 120 29.06 -0.88 2.43
N GLU A 121 29.40 -1.52 3.54
CA GLU A 121 29.01 -1.10 4.90
C GLU A 121 29.32 0.38 5.21
N GLU A 122 30.54 0.83 4.93
CA GLU A 122 30.99 2.20 5.19
C GLU A 122 30.14 3.22 4.41
N ARG A 123 29.85 2.93 3.13
CA ARG A 123 28.96 3.76 2.31
C ARG A 123 27.53 3.74 2.85
N MET A 124 27.05 2.56 3.23
CA MET A 124 25.68 2.41 3.76
C MET A 124 25.47 3.17 5.06
N LYS A 125 26.49 3.30 5.90
CA LYS A 125 26.42 4.11 7.12
C LYS A 125 26.18 5.59 6.80
N VAL A 126 26.99 6.16 5.91
CA VAL A 126 26.85 7.56 5.46
C VAL A 126 25.51 7.80 4.78
N ILE A 127 25.06 6.85 3.96
CA ILE A 127 23.77 6.89 3.28
C ILE A 127 22.61 6.92 4.29
N LYS A 128 22.65 6.05 5.32
CA LYS A 128 21.61 6.00 6.36
C LYS A 128 21.53 7.31 7.14
N GLU A 129 22.66 7.87 7.56
CA GLU A 129 22.71 9.17 8.25
C GLU A 129 22.18 10.31 7.38
N THR A 130 22.49 10.30 6.07
CA THR A 130 21.98 11.29 5.12
C THR A 130 20.47 11.15 4.94
N ARG A 131 19.98 9.92 4.83
CA ARG A 131 18.56 9.60 4.67
C ARG A 131 17.73 10.06 5.87
N GLU A 132 18.23 9.88 7.08
CA GLU A 132 17.56 10.34 8.30
C GLU A 132 17.34 11.85 8.29
N LYS A 133 18.30 12.62 7.77
CA LYS A 133 18.18 14.09 7.64
C LYS A 133 17.28 14.52 6.49
N PHE A 134 17.26 13.78 5.38
CA PHE A 134 16.51 14.14 4.18
C PHE A 134 15.01 13.79 4.27
N GLY A 135 14.67 12.73 4.99
CA GLY A 135 13.33 12.15 4.99
C GLY A 135 13.26 10.83 4.23
N ARG A 136 12.41 9.92 4.68
CA ARG A 136 12.46 8.51 4.27
C ARG A 136 11.80 8.29 2.91
N PHE A 137 10.80 9.10 2.56
CA PHE A 137 9.96 8.86 1.39
C PHE A 137 10.64 9.27 0.08
N PHE A 138 11.21 10.48 0.04
CA PHE A 138 11.79 11.04 -1.19
C PHE A 138 13.30 10.78 -1.34
N TYR A 139 13.98 10.30 -0.29
CA TYR A 139 15.40 9.97 -0.40
C TYR A 139 15.62 8.83 -1.39
N ARG A 140 16.43 9.09 -2.44
CA ARG A 140 16.82 8.11 -3.44
C ARG A 140 18.20 7.57 -3.12
N PHE A 141 18.32 6.26 -3.03
CA PHE A 141 19.62 5.60 -2.88
C PHE A 141 20.45 5.75 -4.17
N PRO A 142 21.78 5.94 -4.08
CA PRO A 142 22.65 5.91 -5.25
C PRO A 142 22.46 4.60 -6.02
N GLU A 143 22.19 4.68 -7.33
CA GLU A 143 21.90 3.52 -8.19
C GLU A 143 20.67 2.67 -7.75
N GLY A 144 19.88 3.18 -6.81
CA GLY A 144 18.72 2.49 -6.26
C GLY A 144 17.41 3.27 -6.44
N GLU A 145 16.41 2.91 -5.64
CA GLU A 145 15.07 3.48 -5.65
C GLU A 145 14.88 4.45 -4.47
N SER A 146 13.99 5.42 -4.60
CA SER A 146 13.33 6.10 -3.48
C SER A 146 12.02 5.38 -3.10
N ALA A 147 11.42 5.68 -1.95
CA ALA A 147 10.11 5.11 -1.63
C ALA A 147 9.01 5.62 -2.59
N ALA A 148 9.19 6.81 -3.17
CA ALA A 148 8.34 7.33 -4.24
C ALA A 148 8.44 6.46 -5.52
N ASP A 149 9.63 6.01 -5.90
CA ASP A 149 9.79 5.08 -7.05
C ASP A 149 9.09 3.74 -6.75
N VAL A 150 9.18 3.26 -5.50
CA VAL A 150 8.44 2.07 -5.04
C VAL A 150 6.92 2.30 -5.11
N PHE A 151 6.45 3.49 -4.76
CA PHE A 151 5.03 3.87 -4.82
C PHE A 151 4.47 3.78 -6.24
N ASP A 152 5.22 4.20 -7.26
CA ASP A 152 4.77 4.14 -8.64
C ASP A 152 4.61 2.70 -9.14
N ARG A 153 5.60 1.83 -8.89
CA ARG A 153 5.50 0.42 -9.30
C ARG A 153 4.42 -0.35 -8.52
N VAL A 154 4.26 -0.09 -7.22
CA VAL A 154 3.18 -0.69 -6.43
C VAL A 154 1.81 -0.18 -6.88
N SER A 155 1.69 1.09 -7.27
CA SER A 155 0.47 1.63 -7.87
C SER A 155 0.08 0.87 -9.14
N SER A 156 1.03 0.62 -10.04
CA SER A 156 0.79 -0.20 -11.24
C SER A 156 0.34 -1.63 -10.92
N PHE A 157 0.90 -2.25 -9.87
CA PHE A 157 0.43 -3.55 -9.39
C PHE A 157 -1.02 -3.50 -8.92
N LEU A 158 -1.41 -2.49 -8.14
CA LEU A 158 -2.79 -2.33 -7.68
C LEU A 158 -3.79 -2.19 -8.82
N GLU A 159 -3.45 -1.46 -9.89
CA GLU A 159 -4.30 -1.39 -11.08
C GLU A 159 -4.51 -2.76 -11.73
N SER A 160 -3.46 -3.59 -11.76
CA SER A 160 -3.53 -4.95 -12.29
C SER A 160 -4.36 -5.86 -11.39
N LEU A 161 -4.19 -5.73 -10.07
CA LEU A 161 -4.95 -6.46 -9.06
C LEU A 161 -6.44 -6.13 -9.15
N TRP A 162 -6.79 -4.84 -9.23
CA TRP A 162 -8.17 -4.40 -9.39
C TRP A 162 -8.79 -4.94 -10.67
N ARG A 163 -8.07 -4.88 -11.80
CA ARG A 163 -8.53 -5.47 -13.06
C ARG A 163 -8.74 -6.98 -12.97
N ASP A 164 -7.88 -7.70 -12.25
CA ASP A 164 -8.04 -9.14 -12.07
C ASP A 164 -9.26 -9.49 -11.20
N ILE A 165 -9.55 -8.67 -10.19
CA ILE A 165 -10.78 -8.78 -9.38
C ILE A 165 -12.01 -8.46 -10.23
N ASP A 166 -11.99 -7.35 -10.98
CA ASP A 166 -13.13 -6.88 -11.79
C ASP A 166 -13.52 -7.84 -12.90
N LEU A 167 -12.51 -8.45 -13.53
CA LEU A 167 -12.71 -9.44 -14.59
C LEU A 167 -12.90 -10.87 -14.06
N ASN A 168 -13.03 -11.03 -12.74
CA ASN A 168 -13.12 -12.31 -12.05
C ASN A 168 -12.06 -13.36 -12.49
N ARG A 169 -10.84 -12.91 -12.76
CA ARG A 169 -9.72 -13.78 -13.21
C ARG A 169 -9.17 -14.66 -12.11
N LEU A 170 -9.54 -14.38 -10.86
CA LEU A 170 -9.22 -15.19 -9.70
C LEU A 170 -10.27 -16.28 -9.46
N HIS A 171 -11.25 -16.44 -10.36
CA HIS A 171 -12.32 -17.43 -10.28
C HIS A 171 -13.06 -17.38 -8.94
N ASN A 172 -13.37 -16.17 -8.48
CA ASN A 172 -14.12 -15.95 -7.26
C ASN A 172 -15.58 -16.40 -7.45
N ASP A 173 -16.04 -17.29 -6.58
CA ASP A 173 -17.42 -17.73 -6.49
C ASP A 173 -18.09 -16.96 -5.34
N PRO A 174 -19.28 -16.34 -5.53
CA PRO A 174 -20.00 -15.63 -4.47
C PRO A 174 -20.25 -16.45 -3.20
N SER A 175 -20.25 -17.79 -3.29
CA SER A 175 -20.42 -18.70 -2.16
C SER A 175 -19.13 -18.97 -1.37
N GLN A 176 -17.98 -18.46 -1.83
CA GLN A 176 -16.66 -18.72 -1.27
C GLN A 176 -16.00 -17.45 -0.71
N ASP A 177 -15.23 -17.62 0.35
CA ASP A 177 -14.38 -16.55 0.88
C ASP A 177 -13.03 -16.57 0.15
N LEU A 178 -12.80 -15.62 -0.75
CA LEU A 178 -11.49 -15.41 -1.37
C LEU A 178 -10.56 -14.60 -0.45
N ASN A 179 -9.35 -15.11 -0.23
CA ASN A 179 -8.31 -14.45 0.56
C ASN A 179 -7.06 -14.30 -0.31
N LEU A 180 -6.58 -13.06 -0.48
CA LEU A 180 -5.33 -12.78 -1.18
C LEU A 180 -4.20 -12.69 -0.16
N ILE A 181 -3.13 -13.46 -0.35
CA ILE A 181 -1.95 -13.40 0.51
C ILE A 181 -0.78 -12.87 -0.31
N ILE A 182 -0.24 -11.72 0.10
CA ILE A 182 0.84 -11.01 -0.59
C ILE A 182 2.09 -11.13 0.26
N ILE A 183 3.03 -11.97 -0.17
CA ILE A 183 4.32 -12.19 0.50
C ILE A 183 5.37 -11.25 -0.12
N SER A 184 5.79 -10.27 0.66
CA SER A 184 6.59 -9.15 0.20
C SER A 184 7.60 -8.73 1.27
N HIS A 185 7.95 -7.44 1.29
CA HIS A 185 9.03 -6.85 2.07
C HIS A 185 8.51 -5.67 2.88
N GLY A 186 9.38 -5.11 3.72
CA GLY A 186 8.98 -4.12 4.72
C GLY A 186 8.52 -2.80 4.09
N LEU A 187 9.35 -2.19 3.22
CA LEU A 187 8.95 -0.92 2.60
C LEU A 187 7.82 -1.12 1.60
N ALA A 188 7.91 -2.14 0.74
CA ALA A 188 6.89 -2.44 -0.26
C ALA A 188 5.50 -2.63 0.36
N SER A 189 5.40 -3.32 1.50
CA SER A 189 4.12 -3.51 2.21
C SER A 189 3.58 -2.21 2.79
N ARG A 190 4.44 -1.34 3.35
CA ARG A 190 4.01 -0.01 3.84
C ARG A 190 3.53 0.89 2.71
N VAL A 191 4.23 0.87 1.57
CA VAL A 191 3.84 1.61 0.37
C VAL A 191 2.51 1.08 -0.19
N PHE A 192 2.30 -0.24 -0.18
CA PHE A 192 1.01 -0.83 -0.51
C PHE A 192 -0.11 -0.27 0.38
N LEU A 193 0.07 -0.26 1.70
CA LEU A 193 -0.93 0.29 2.64
C LEU A 193 -1.16 1.77 2.42
N MET A 194 -0.10 2.56 2.24
CA MET A 194 -0.19 3.99 1.92
C MET A 194 -1.03 4.22 0.67
N LYS A 195 -0.73 3.50 -0.42
CA LYS A 195 -1.46 3.65 -1.67
C LYS A 195 -2.91 3.19 -1.55
N TRP A 196 -3.16 2.10 -0.83
CA TRP A 196 -4.49 1.55 -0.63
C TRP A 196 -5.40 2.49 0.16
N PHE A 197 -4.90 2.96 1.32
CA PHE A 197 -5.65 3.84 2.21
C PHE A 197 -5.51 5.32 1.90
N LYS A 198 -4.78 5.66 0.82
CA LYS A 198 -4.52 7.03 0.37
C LYS A 198 -3.88 7.89 1.47
N TRP A 199 -3.00 7.28 2.26
CA TRP A 199 -2.27 8.00 3.29
C TRP A 199 -1.30 9.01 2.68
N THR A 200 -1.15 10.14 3.35
CA THR A 200 -0.21 11.19 2.94
C THR A 200 1.22 10.75 3.17
N VAL A 201 2.18 11.46 2.55
CA VAL A 201 3.61 11.24 2.79
C VAL A 201 3.95 11.40 4.28
N LYS A 202 3.39 12.41 4.95
CA LYS A 202 3.59 12.65 6.38
C LYS A 202 3.14 11.45 7.22
N GLN A 203 1.97 10.89 6.92
CA GLN A 203 1.48 9.68 7.59
C GLN A 203 2.37 8.47 7.31
N PHE A 204 2.83 8.30 6.07
CA PHE A 204 3.74 7.20 5.71
C PHE A 204 5.07 7.25 6.48
N GLU A 205 5.62 8.45 6.71
CA GLU A 205 6.91 8.58 7.40
C GLU A 205 6.87 8.11 8.87
N LEU A 206 5.70 8.16 9.50
CA LEU A 206 5.45 7.63 10.85
C LEU A 206 5.47 6.10 10.90
N LEU A 207 5.21 5.41 9.77
CA LEU A 207 5.02 3.97 9.76
C LEU A 207 6.30 3.21 10.10
N ASN A 208 6.15 2.26 11.02
CA ASN A 208 7.17 1.30 11.41
C ASN A 208 7.19 0.09 10.48
N ASN A 209 8.39 -0.43 10.24
CA ASN A 209 8.59 -1.56 9.35
C ASN A 209 7.99 -2.83 9.97
N LEU A 210 7.36 -3.67 9.16
CA LEU A 210 6.87 -4.97 9.60
C LEU A 210 8.02 -5.81 10.16
N GLY A 211 7.81 -6.56 11.24
CA GLY A 211 8.69 -7.63 11.70
C GLY A 211 8.76 -8.79 10.70
N ASN A 212 9.75 -9.68 10.87
CA ASN A 212 9.87 -10.86 10.02
C ASN A 212 8.67 -11.80 10.21
N CYS A 213 8.07 -12.25 9.11
CA CYS A 213 6.80 -12.99 9.11
C CYS A 213 5.61 -12.30 9.82
N GLU A 214 5.69 -11.00 10.09
CA GLU A 214 4.54 -10.24 10.57
C GLU A 214 3.44 -10.25 9.50
N ILE A 215 2.20 -10.42 9.96
CA ILE A 215 0.99 -10.51 9.15
C ILE A 215 0.16 -9.26 9.41
N ARG A 216 -0.20 -8.53 8.35
CA ARG A 216 -1.19 -7.44 8.41
C ARG A 216 -2.38 -7.77 7.54
N VAL A 217 -3.51 -8.01 8.19
CA VAL A 217 -4.78 -8.35 7.55
C VAL A 217 -5.61 -7.11 7.28
N MET A 218 -6.01 -6.93 6.03
CA MET A 218 -7.06 -6.01 5.62
C MET A 218 -8.30 -6.85 5.31
N GLU A 219 -9.39 -6.65 6.04
CA GLU A 219 -10.66 -7.35 5.79
C GLU A 219 -11.71 -6.36 5.26
N LEU A 220 -12.54 -6.83 4.33
CA LEU A 220 -13.65 -6.08 3.77
C LEU A 220 -14.74 -5.90 4.82
N GLY A 221 -14.98 -4.67 5.25
CA GLY A 221 -16.05 -4.28 6.15
C GLY A 221 -17.42 -4.31 5.49
N HIS A 222 -18.48 -4.12 6.28
CA HIS A 222 -19.87 -4.14 5.79
C HIS A 222 -20.19 -2.99 4.82
N SER A 223 -19.41 -1.91 4.89
CA SER A 223 -19.45 -0.76 3.98
C SER A 223 -18.97 -1.08 2.54
N GLY A 224 -18.27 -2.20 2.35
CA GLY A 224 -17.53 -2.50 1.13
C GLY A 224 -16.13 -1.87 1.06
N GLU A 225 -15.64 -1.31 2.16
CA GLU A 225 -14.27 -0.81 2.31
C GLU A 225 -13.41 -1.77 3.13
N TYR A 226 -12.13 -1.90 2.76
CA TYR A 226 -11.20 -2.68 3.57
C TYR A 226 -10.78 -1.91 4.82
N SER A 227 -10.54 -2.62 5.92
CA SER A 227 -10.03 -2.05 7.17
C SER A 227 -9.00 -2.96 7.82
N LEU A 228 -8.00 -2.36 8.46
CA LEU A 228 -7.07 -3.02 9.38
C LEU A 228 -7.70 -3.27 10.76
N ALA A 229 -8.62 -2.41 11.21
CA ALA A 229 -9.15 -2.43 12.58
C ALA A 229 -10.14 -3.58 12.86
N ILE A 230 -10.36 -4.49 11.90
CA ILE A 230 -11.15 -5.72 12.09
C ILE A 230 -10.32 -6.81 12.80
N HIS A 231 -9.03 -6.91 12.46
CA HIS A 231 -8.13 -7.96 12.98
C HIS A 231 -7.05 -7.44 13.92
N HIS A 232 -6.84 -6.13 13.98
CA HIS A 232 -5.77 -5.52 14.75
C HIS A 232 -6.34 -4.53 15.77
N THR A 233 -5.78 -4.58 16.96
CA THR A 233 -6.10 -3.69 18.08
C THR A 233 -5.55 -2.27 17.86
N ASP A 234 -6.08 -1.28 18.58
CA ASP A 234 -5.56 0.09 18.50
C ASP A 234 -4.09 0.15 18.92
N GLU A 235 -3.71 -0.64 19.92
CA GLU A 235 -2.35 -0.73 20.42
C GLU A 235 -1.38 -1.23 19.35
N GLU A 236 -1.75 -2.28 18.61
CA GLU A 236 -0.95 -2.79 17.48
C GLU A 236 -0.84 -1.75 16.35
N LEU A 237 -1.95 -1.08 16.02
CA LEU A 237 -1.95 -0.04 14.98
C LEU A 237 -1.07 1.16 15.37
N LEU A 238 -1.09 1.58 16.63
CA LEU A 238 -0.21 2.62 17.16
C LEU A 238 1.26 2.17 17.13
N GLU A 239 1.56 0.92 17.50
CA GLU A 239 2.90 0.35 17.41
C GLU A 239 3.42 0.33 15.97
N TRP A 240 2.54 0.15 14.99
CA TRP A 240 2.88 0.24 13.57
C TRP A 240 3.07 1.67 13.06
N GLY A 241 2.84 2.67 13.91
CA GLY A 241 3.02 4.08 13.61
C GLY A 241 1.80 4.75 12.96
N LEU A 242 0.61 4.14 13.03
CA LEU A 242 -0.61 4.82 12.61
C LEU A 242 -0.94 5.92 13.62
N SER A 243 -1.29 7.12 13.13
CA SER A 243 -1.77 8.19 13.99
C SER A 243 -3.20 7.91 14.49
N PRO A 244 -3.65 8.57 15.58
CA PRO A 244 -5.02 8.44 16.05
C PRO A 244 -6.08 8.70 14.96
N GLU A 245 -5.80 9.63 14.06
CA GLU A 245 -6.67 9.96 12.93
C GLU A 245 -6.74 8.81 11.91
N MET A 246 -5.60 8.16 11.62
CA MET A 246 -5.56 6.98 10.75
C MET A 246 -6.34 5.82 11.36
N ILE A 247 -6.21 5.59 12.67
CA ILE A 247 -6.94 4.53 13.38
C ILE A 247 -8.45 4.81 13.36
N LYS A 248 -8.84 6.07 13.58
CA LYS A 248 -10.25 6.50 13.48
C LYS A 248 -10.81 6.23 12.07
N ASP A 249 -10.04 6.54 11.02
CA ASP A 249 -10.40 6.20 9.63
C ASP A 249 -10.56 4.69 9.44
N GLN A 250 -9.64 3.86 9.97
CA GLN A 250 -9.76 2.41 9.87
C GLN A 250 -11.04 1.89 10.54
N LYS A 251 -11.40 2.40 11.72
CA LYS A 251 -12.66 2.04 12.40
C LYS A 251 -13.89 2.49 11.62
N TRP A 252 -13.86 3.71 11.08
CA TRP A 252 -14.94 4.25 10.25
C TRP A 252 -15.21 3.35 9.03
N ARG A 253 -14.16 2.83 8.38
CA ARG A 253 -14.28 1.93 7.22
C ARG A 253 -15.06 0.64 7.52
N ILE A 254 -15.14 0.17 8.77
CA ILE A 254 -15.84 -1.07 9.10
C ILE A 254 -17.36 -0.94 8.92
N HIS A 255 -17.93 0.18 9.38
CA HIS A 255 -19.37 0.30 9.63
C HIS A 255 -20.11 1.32 8.77
N SER A 256 -19.40 2.17 8.04
CA SER A 256 -20.03 3.35 7.44
C SER A 256 -20.91 3.05 6.23
N ASP A 257 -22.12 3.62 6.22
CA ASP A 257 -22.98 3.62 5.04
C ASP A 257 -22.38 4.50 3.94
N LYS A 258 -22.52 4.08 2.68
CA LYS A 258 -22.02 4.85 1.51
C LYS A 258 -22.52 6.30 1.45
N ALA A 259 -23.60 6.63 2.17
CA ALA A 259 -24.15 7.99 2.26
C ALA A 259 -23.30 8.95 3.12
N SER A 260 -22.49 8.47 4.07
CA SER A 260 -21.64 9.31 4.93
C SER A 260 -20.24 9.56 4.36
N TRP A 261 -19.98 9.11 3.12
CA TRP A 261 -18.70 9.29 2.45
C TRP A 261 -18.28 10.75 2.31
N ASN A 262 -19.24 11.65 2.04
CA ASN A 262 -18.96 13.09 1.89
C ASN A 262 -18.47 13.71 3.21
N ASP A 263 -19.04 13.32 4.36
CA ASP A 263 -18.66 13.84 5.68
C ASP A 263 -17.29 13.34 6.14
N HIS A 264 -16.88 12.14 5.72
CA HIS A 264 -15.54 11.61 6.02
C HIS A 264 -14.48 12.13 5.05
N CYS A 265 -14.84 12.29 3.76
CA CYS A 265 -13.99 12.96 2.78
C CYS A 265 -13.72 14.43 3.14
N SER A 266 -14.69 15.13 3.73
CA SER A 266 -14.50 16.52 4.16
C SER A 266 -13.40 16.64 5.22
N TYR A 267 -13.27 15.68 6.15
CA TYR A 267 -12.18 15.67 7.13
C TYR A 267 -10.81 15.50 6.47
N TYR A 268 -10.67 14.54 5.55
CA TYR A 268 -9.44 14.36 4.79
C TYR A 268 -9.11 15.59 3.93
N LEU A 269 -10.12 16.16 3.28
CA LEU A 269 -9.99 17.33 2.42
C LEU A 269 -9.58 18.58 3.21
N ASN A 270 -10.23 18.85 4.35
CA ASN A 270 -9.90 19.95 5.24
C ASN A 270 -8.49 19.82 5.85
N SER A 271 -7.90 18.63 5.91
CA SER A 271 -6.52 18.47 6.39
C SER A 271 -5.46 19.08 5.45
N PHE A 272 -5.82 19.40 4.21
CA PHE A 272 -4.94 20.06 3.23
C PHE A 272 -5.06 21.59 3.22
N PHE A 273 -6.03 22.16 3.94
CA PHE A 273 -6.27 23.59 3.96
C PHE A 273 -6.06 24.12 5.38
N ASP A 274 -5.34 25.23 5.51
CA ASP A 274 -5.11 25.88 6.81
C ASP A 274 -6.41 26.49 7.40
N HIS A 275 -7.43 26.65 6.56
CA HIS A 275 -8.76 27.14 6.91
C HIS A 275 -9.83 26.18 6.36
N GLN A 276 -10.98 26.08 7.03
CA GLN A 276 -12.12 25.36 6.47
C GLN A 276 -12.48 26.01 5.14
N LEU A 277 -12.70 25.19 4.10
CA LEU A 277 -13.23 25.71 2.86
C LEU A 277 -14.62 26.29 3.13
N ASP A 278 -14.80 27.54 2.76
CA ASP A 278 -16.08 28.22 2.83
C ASP A 278 -17.13 27.44 2.02
N SER A 279 -18.37 27.46 2.50
CA SER A 279 -19.46 26.84 1.76
C SER A 279 -19.77 27.67 0.52
N ASP A 280 -20.32 27.07 -0.55
CA ASP A 280 -20.76 27.85 -1.73
C ASP A 280 -21.83 28.91 -1.38
N GLU A 281 -22.41 28.87 -0.18
CA GLU A 281 -23.33 29.88 0.36
C GLU A 281 -22.61 31.14 0.90
N ASP A 282 -21.30 31.08 1.14
CA ASP A 282 -20.46 32.18 1.64
C ASP A 282 -19.81 33.00 0.52
N VAL A 283 -19.96 32.58 -0.75
CA VAL A 283 -19.57 33.39 -1.92
C VAL A 283 -20.59 34.53 -2.10
N THR A 284 -20.49 35.54 -1.24
CA THR A 284 -21.17 36.81 -1.47
C THR A 284 -20.59 37.45 -2.74
N LYS A 285 -21.44 38.12 -3.52
CA LYS A 285 -21.15 38.78 -4.82
C LYS A 285 -19.98 39.79 -4.83
N VAL A 286 -19.21 39.91 -3.76
CA VAL A 286 -18.17 40.94 -3.58
C VAL A 286 -16.88 40.58 -4.32
N ASP A 287 -16.64 39.30 -4.63
CA ASP A 287 -15.36 38.87 -5.26
C ASP A 287 -15.34 38.98 -6.79
N ILE A 288 -16.39 39.48 -7.43
CA ILE A 288 -16.46 39.65 -8.90
C ILE A 288 -16.17 41.10 -9.35
N ASP A 289 -16.20 42.09 -8.46
CA ASP A 289 -16.12 43.52 -8.84
C ASP A 289 -14.82 44.24 -8.46
N SER A 290 -13.75 43.55 -8.01
CA SER A 290 -12.50 44.22 -7.60
C SER A 290 -11.43 44.40 -8.69
N ASP A 291 -11.68 43.99 -9.94
CA ASP A 291 -10.69 44.05 -11.02
C ASP A 291 -11.02 45.08 -12.14
N ASP A 292 -11.79 46.12 -11.82
CA ASP A 292 -11.91 47.31 -12.69
C ASP A 292 -11.34 48.56 -12.00
N ASP A 293 -10.01 48.66 -11.94
CA ASP A 293 -9.35 49.94 -11.69
C ASP A 293 -8.36 50.25 -12.83
N SER A 294 -8.94 50.90 -13.84
CA SER A 294 -8.27 51.59 -14.93
C SER A 294 -7.10 52.48 -14.43
N ARG A 295 -5.86 52.01 -14.61
CA ARG A 295 -4.69 52.90 -14.64
C ARG A 295 -4.13 52.98 -16.05
N LYS A 296 -4.52 54.05 -16.74
CA LYS A 296 -3.80 54.58 -17.90
C LYS A 296 -2.35 54.82 -17.50
N ILE A 297 -1.43 54.13 -18.17
CA ILE A 297 -0.05 54.59 -18.32
C ILE A 297 0.18 54.71 -19.82
N ASP A 298 0.21 55.96 -20.27
CA ASP A 298 0.67 56.33 -21.61
C ASP A 298 2.19 56.14 -21.70
N VAL A 299 2.63 55.92 -22.94
CA VAL A 299 3.86 56.42 -23.59
C VAL A 299 4.89 55.38 -24.07
N ASP A 300 4.99 55.40 -25.41
CA ASP A 300 6.10 55.18 -26.34
C ASP A 300 6.59 53.77 -26.72
N THR A 301 6.01 53.33 -27.84
CA THR A 301 6.69 52.62 -28.92
C THR A 301 7.78 53.50 -29.55
N ASP A 302 9.05 53.13 -29.39
CA ASP A 302 9.99 53.14 -30.51
C ASP A 302 11.32 52.43 -30.21
N SER A 303 11.94 51.97 -31.31
CA SER A 303 13.34 51.50 -31.44
C SER A 303 13.62 49.99 -31.29
N LEU A 304 13.46 49.34 -32.46
CA LEU A 304 14.24 48.21 -32.96
C LEU A 304 15.74 48.16 -32.57
N ASN A 305 16.25 46.92 -32.61
CA ASN A 305 17.62 46.47 -32.88
C ASN A 305 18.71 46.72 -31.82
N SER A 306 19.19 45.62 -31.21
CA SER A 306 20.53 45.02 -31.44
C SER A 306 20.68 43.77 -30.53
N LYS A 307 20.88 42.57 -31.08
CA LYS A 307 22.17 41.84 -31.23
C LYS A 307 22.67 41.11 -29.96
N VAL A 308 23.03 39.83 -30.18
CA VAL A 308 24.18 39.08 -29.58
C VAL A 308 23.87 38.52 -28.17
N LEU A 309 24.07 37.25 -27.82
CA LEU A 309 24.90 36.14 -28.34
C LEU A 309 24.25 34.80 -27.93
#